data_AF-A0A3A6Q304-F1
#
_entry.id   AF-A0A3A6Q304-F1
#
_cell.length_a   1.000
_cell.length_b   1.000
_cell.length_c   1.000
_cell.angle_alpha   90.00
_cell.angle_beta   90.00
_cell.angle_gamma   90.00
#
_symmetry.space_group_name_H-M   'P 1'
#
loop_
_entity.id
_entity.type
_entity.pdbx_description
1 polymer ?
#
loop_
_entity_poly.entity_id
_entity_poly.type
_entity_poly.pdbx_seq_one_letter_code
_entity_poly.pdbx_strand_id
1 'polypeptide(L)'
;MTDADPIVLSGGGITVHKSYQDAAYPEPAIVIIIEQFEPDATEVTVTESIPADADGALIEFDAETADHWTARDDELELTISLADGESIETAYAYAGGIADALEAWLTPPTVVIEFADGKTTTLEPGDAKPPKTVVHLPEEVTAADTDSAALGYGDGVAYEPPEPEAVESGDVYGQDAATPFEDHAETTPESLYGEIEPRWSEEASVIAARSSYGEADAHEPEEPEAVDDGDRYGDDDAVEDDEN
;
A
#
# COMPACT_ATOMS: atom_id res chain seq x y z
N MET A 1 -1.81 18.26 -9.02
CA MET A 1 -2.56 17.05 -9.39
C MET A 1 -3.22 16.57 -8.12
N THR A 2 -4.53 16.33 -8.16
CA THR A 2 -5.35 16.24 -6.95
C THR A 2 -5.62 14.78 -6.64
N ASP A 3 -5.00 14.31 -5.54
CA ASP A 3 -5.33 13.09 -4.81
C ASP A 3 -6.86 12.93 -4.70
N ALA A 4 -7.38 11.76 -5.06
CA ALA A 4 -8.79 11.48 -4.80
C ALA A 4 -9.00 11.39 -3.29
N ASP A 5 -10.11 11.94 -2.76
CA ASP A 5 -10.45 11.81 -1.34
C ASP A 5 -10.47 10.30 -1.00
N PRO A 6 -9.90 9.84 0.12
CA PRO A 6 -9.80 8.42 0.41
C PRO A 6 -11.18 7.83 0.73
N ILE A 7 -11.42 6.60 0.28
CA ILE A 7 -12.50 5.76 0.78
C ILE A 7 -12.09 5.29 2.17
N VAL A 8 -13.00 5.44 3.15
CA VAL A 8 -12.71 5.06 4.54
C VAL A 8 -13.74 4.08 5.05
N LEU A 9 -13.26 2.94 5.53
CA LEU A 9 -14.01 1.90 6.25
C LEU A 9 -13.48 1.83 7.68
N SER A 10 -14.34 1.97 8.67
CA SER A 10 -13.94 1.90 10.08
C SER A 10 -14.89 1.03 10.88
N GLY A 11 -14.34 0.12 11.69
CA GLY A 11 -15.10 -0.71 12.62
C GLY A 11 -14.21 -1.74 13.29
N GLY A 12 -14.64 -2.26 14.44
CA GLY A 12 -13.90 -3.30 15.15
C GLY A 12 -12.46 -2.92 15.52
N GLY A 13 -12.21 -1.64 15.83
CA GLY A 13 -10.88 -1.15 16.16
C GLY A 13 -9.93 -0.96 14.97
N ILE A 14 -10.37 -1.26 13.74
CA ILE A 14 -9.59 -1.10 12.51
C ILE A 14 -10.16 0.04 11.68
N THR A 15 -9.28 0.81 11.04
CA THR A 15 -9.65 1.69 9.92
C THR A 15 -8.84 1.33 8.68
N VAL A 16 -9.53 1.21 7.55
CA VAL A 16 -8.94 0.99 6.22
C VAL A 16 -9.19 2.24 5.37
N HIS A 17 -8.12 2.81 4.86
CA HIS A 17 -8.13 3.91 3.90
C HIS A 17 -7.71 3.36 2.54
N LYS A 18 -8.44 3.70 1.49
CA LYS A 18 -8.09 3.41 0.10
C LYS A 18 -8.07 4.70 -0.71
N SER A 19 -6.99 4.98 -1.41
CA SER A 19 -6.85 6.18 -2.26
C SER A 19 -6.08 5.89 -3.53
N TYR A 20 -6.18 6.80 -4.49
CA TYR A 20 -5.38 6.77 -5.72
C TYR A 20 -4.25 7.78 -5.64
N GLN A 21 -3.02 7.33 -5.89
CA GLN A 21 -1.83 8.16 -5.95
C GLN A 21 -1.24 8.17 -7.35
N ASP A 22 -1.18 9.36 -7.96
CA ASP A 22 -0.66 9.54 -9.32
C ASP A 22 0.88 9.54 -9.40
N ALA A 23 1.56 9.93 -8.31
CA ALA A 23 3.00 10.20 -8.31
C ALA A 23 3.75 9.79 -7.03
N ALA A 24 3.08 9.12 -6.08
CA ALA A 24 3.73 8.66 -4.84
C ALA A 24 4.57 7.39 -5.07
N TYR A 25 4.21 6.61 -6.09
CA TYR A 25 4.89 5.41 -6.53
C TYR A 25 5.55 5.67 -7.88
N PRO A 26 6.53 4.84 -8.31
CA PRO A 26 7.15 5.00 -9.64
C PRO A 26 6.11 5.00 -10.78
N GLU A 27 4.94 4.41 -10.53
CA GLU A 27 3.76 4.41 -11.40
C GLU A 27 2.51 4.77 -10.59
N PRO A 28 1.42 5.23 -11.24
CA PRO A 28 0.16 5.46 -10.55
C PRO A 28 -0.37 4.19 -9.86
N ALA A 29 -0.82 4.33 -8.61
CA ALA A 29 -1.17 3.20 -7.77
C ALA A 29 -2.42 3.45 -6.93
N ILE A 30 -3.11 2.38 -6.54
CA ILE A 30 -4.02 2.40 -5.40
C ILE A 30 -3.19 2.13 -4.14
N VAL A 31 -3.39 2.98 -3.13
CA VAL A 31 -2.76 2.85 -1.82
C VAL A 31 -3.80 2.46 -0.80
N ILE A 32 -3.47 1.47 0.02
CA ILE A 32 -4.28 1.02 1.15
C ILE A 32 -3.48 1.22 2.43
N ILE A 33 -4.05 1.98 3.37
CA ILE A 33 -3.50 2.15 4.71
C ILE A 33 -4.45 1.50 5.70
N ILE A 34 -3.92 0.64 6.56
CA ILE A 34 -4.68 -0.06 7.60
C ILE A 34 -4.11 0.35 8.95
N GLU A 35 -4.97 0.88 9.82
CA GLU A 35 -4.60 1.35 11.16
C GLU A 35 -5.38 0.55 12.21
N GLN A 36 -4.65 0.01 13.20
CA GLN A 36 -5.23 -0.65 14.37
C GLN A 36 -5.22 0.28 15.59
N PHE A 37 -6.40 0.56 16.13
CA PHE A 37 -6.59 1.41 17.31
C PHE A 37 -6.98 0.61 18.57
N GLU A 38 -7.47 -0.62 18.41
CA GLU A 38 -7.83 -1.51 19.53
C GLU A 38 -7.04 -2.83 19.47
N PRO A 39 -6.48 -3.31 20.59
CA PRO A 39 -5.48 -4.41 20.64
C PRO A 39 -5.99 -5.83 20.32
N ASP A 40 -7.26 -5.99 19.94
CA ASP A 40 -7.89 -7.31 19.89
C ASP A 40 -7.94 -7.95 18.50
N ALA A 41 -7.68 -7.18 17.44
CA ALA A 41 -7.60 -7.70 16.08
C ALA A 41 -6.30 -8.50 15.91
N THR A 42 -6.43 -9.71 15.39
CA THR A 42 -5.30 -10.63 15.14
C THR A 42 -4.98 -10.75 13.65
N GLU A 43 -5.99 -10.62 12.80
CA GLU A 43 -5.85 -10.70 11.35
C GLU A 43 -6.87 -9.78 10.69
N VAL A 44 -6.45 -9.10 9.64
CA VAL A 44 -7.29 -8.28 8.78
C VAL A 44 -7.14 -8.81 7.36
N THR A 45 -8.27 -9.16 6.76
CA THR A 45 -8.36 -9.52 5.34
C THR A 45 -9.12 -8.44 4.60
N VAL A 46 -8.49 -7.87 3.57
CA VAL A 46 -9.09 -6.88 2.67
C VAL A 46 -9.28 -7.51 1.30
N THR A 47 -10.50 -7.47 0.79
CA THR A 47 -10.89 -8.07 -0.49
C THR A 47 -11.38 -7.00 -1.44
N GLU A 48 -10.72 -6.89 -2.60
CA GLU A 48 -10.92 -5.85 -3.61
C GLU A 48 -11.35 -6.47 -4.94
N SER A 49 -12.32 -5.86 -5.60
CA SER A 49 -12.73 -6.31 -6.94
C SER A 49 -11.83 -5.70 -8.03
N ILE A 50 -11.44 -6.54 -8.99
CA ILE A 50 -10.75 -6.10 -10.20
C ILE A 50 -11.81 -5.67 -11.24
N PRO A 51 -11.66 -4.51 -11.92
CA PRO A 51 -12.57 -4.12 -12.99
C PRO A 51 -12.67 -5.19 -14.08
N ALA A 52 -13.88 -5.45 -14.59
CA ALA A 52 -14.13 -6.58 -15.50
C ALA A 52 -13.31 -6.57 -16.81
N ASP A 53 -12.83 -5.41 -17.24
CA ASP A 53 -12.00 -5.23 -18.44
C ASP A 53 -10.49 -5.24 -18.13
N ALA A 54 -10.10 -5.34 -16.85
CA ALA A 54 -8.72 -5.38 -16.41
C ALA A 54 -8.21 -6.83 -16.31
N ASP A 55 -6.92 -7.02 -16.61
CA ASP A 55 -6.24 -8.31 -16.48
C ASP A 55 -5.49 -8.36 -15.14
N GLY A 56 -5.93 -9.22 -14.22
CA GLY A 56 -5.30 -9.38 -12.91
C GLY A 56 -3.82 -9.75 -12.97
N ALA A 57 -3.34 -10.35 -14.06
CA ALA A 57 -1.93 -10.69 -14.24
C ALA A 57 -1.02 -9.48 -14.51
N LEU A 58 -1.60 -8.31 -14.80
CA LEU A 58 -0.87 -7.05 -15.01
C LEU A 58 -0.82 -6.17 -13.74
N ILE A 59 -1.27 -6.71 -12.60
CA ILE A 59 -1.25 -6.03 -11.32
C ILE A 59 0.10 -6.27 -10.65
N GLU A 60 0.75 -5.19 -10.25
CA GLU A 60 2.06 -5.23 -9.57
C GLU A 60 1.89 -4.70 -8.15
N PHE A 61 2.35 -5.48 -7.17
CA PHE A 61 2.27 -5.11 -5.76
C PHE A 61 3.54 -4.40 -5.31
N ASP A 62 3.39 -3.54 -4.30
CA ASP A 62 4.51 -3.01 -3.56
C ASP A 62 5.42 -4.14 -3.02
N ALA A 63 6.73 -4.00 -3.21
CA ALA A 63 7.67 -5.09 -2.95
C ALA A 63 7.82 -5.42 -1.46
N GLU A 64 7.56 -4.47 -0.55
CA GLU A 64 7.65 -4.70 0.90
C GLU A 64 6.44 -5.47 1.42
N THR A 65 5.32 -5.40 0.71
CA THR A 65 4.03 -5.97 1.13
C THR A 65 3.48 -7.03 0.20
N ALA A 66 4.17 -7.34 -0.91
CA ALA A 66 3.73 -8.29 -1.93
C ALA A 66 3.41 -9.69 -1.39
N ASP A 67 4.14 -10.17 -0.37
CA ASP A 67 3.90 -11.49 0.24
C ASP A 67 2.55 -11.60 0.96
N HIS A 68 1.89 -10.47 1.25
CA HIS A 68 0.56 -10.43 1.87
C HIS A 68 -0.58 -10.43 0.85
N TRP A 69 -0.26 -10.27 -0.43
CA TRP A 69 -1.23 -10.16 -1.51
C TRP A 69 -1.41 -11.48 -2.25
N THR A 70 -2.66 -11.77 -2.61
CA THR A 70 -3.04 -12.82 -3.54
C THR A 70 -3.90 -12.21 -4.64
N ALA A 71 -3.42 -12.28 -5.89
CA ALA A 71 -4.20 -11.91 -7.06
C ALA A 71 -4.97 -13.13 -7.60
N ARG A 72 -6.24 -12.93 -7.89
CA ARG A 72 -7.14 -13.84 -8.63
C ARG A 72 -7.55 -13.16 -9.94
N ASP A 73 -8.33 -13.84 -10.77
CA ASP A 73 -8.78 -13.29 -12.06
C ASP A 73 -9.63 -12.01 -11.89
N ASP A 74 -10.51 -11.98 -10.89
CA ASP A 74 -11.48 -10.90 -10.65
C ASP A 74 -11.36 -10.22 -9.29
N GLU A 75 -10.36 -10.60 -8.48
CA GLU A 75 -10.23 -10.15 -7.09
C GLU A 75 -8.78 -10.05 -6.62
N LEU A 76 -8.50 -9.11 -5.74
CA LEU A 76 -7.27 -9.03 -4.96
C LEU A 76 -7.59 -9.24 -3.49
N GLU A 77 -6.80 -10.06 -2.82
CA GLU A 77 -6.91 -10.34 -1.39
C GLU A 77 -5.61 -9.97 -0.69
N LEU A 78 -5.70 -9.11 0.33
CA LEU A 78 -4.62 -8.76 1.23
C LEU A 78 -4.92 -9.37 2.60
N THR A 79 -4.00 -10.17 3.14
CA THR A 79 -4.12 -10.74 4.49
C THR A 79 -2.91 -10.37 5.34
N ILE A 80 -3.16 -9.69 6.46
CA ILE A 80 -2.13 -9.16 7.35
C ILE A 80 -2.47 -9.40 8.82
N SER A 81 -1.44 -9.55 9.65
CA SER A 81 -1.55 -9.47 11.11
C SER A 81 -0.90 -8.18 11.57
N LEU A 82 -1.63 -7.39 12.37
CA LEU A 82 -1.14 -6.12 12.92
C LEU A 82 -0.95 -6.24 14.43
N ALA A 83 0.09 -5.59 14.95
CA ALA A 83 0.26 -5.40 16.38
C ALA A 83 -0.61 -4.25 16.93
N ASP A 84 -0.79 -4.18 18.24
CA ASP A 84 -1.52 -3.09 18.88
C ASP A 84 -0.91 -1.72 18.55
N GLY A 85 -1.74 -0.81 18.04
CA GLY A 85 -1.30 0.53 17.62
C GLY A 85 -0.47 0.56 16.34
N GLU A 86 -0.35 -0.56 15.63
CA GLU A 86 0.39 -0.65 14.38
C GLU A 86 -0.45 -0.14 13.20
N SER A 87 0.27 0.38 12.20
CA SER A 87 -0.29 0.67 10.90
C SER A 87 0.60 0.11 9.81
N ILE A 88 -0.02 -0.23 8.69
CA ILE A 88 0.67 -0.65 7.47
C ILE A 88 0.13 0.15 6.29
N GLU A 89 1.04 0.51 5.40
CA GLU A 89 0.73 1.07 4.10
C GLU A 89 1.16 0.05 3.05
N THR A 90 0.30 -0.21 2.08
CA THR A 90 0.58 -1.08 0.94
C THR A 90 -0.01 -0.46 -0.32
N ALA A 91 0.47 -0.88 -1.48
CA ALA A 91 -0.02 -0.37 -2.75
C ALA A 91 -0.01 -1.44 -3.83
N TYR A 92 -0.85 -1.22 -4.84
CA TYR A 92 -0.79 -1.96 -6.09
C TYR A 92 -0.94 -1.01 -7.29
N ALA A 93 -0.16 -1.28 -8.34
CA ALA A 93 -0.22 -0.61 -9.62
C ALA A 93 -0.82 -1.54 -10.68
N TYR A 94 -1.29 -0.97 -11.78
CA TYR A 94 -1.82 -1.73 -12.92
C TYR A 94 -1.22 -1.21 -14.22
N ALA A 95 -0.49 -2.08 -14.93
CA ALA A 95 0.23 -1.70 -16.15
C ALA A 95 -0.70 -1.25 -17.30
N GLY A 96 -1.99 -1.60 -17.25
CA GLY A 96 -2.99 -1.14 -18.21
C GLY A 96 -3.56 0.26 -17.94
N GLY A 97 -3.14 0.91 -16.84
CA GLY A 97 -3.58 2.26 -16.47
C GLY A 97 -4.78 2.29 -15.52
N ILE A 98 -4.56 2.72 -14.27
CA ILE A 98 -5.63 2.89 -13.27
C ILE A 98 -6.51 4.11 -13.59
N ALA A 99 -5.90 5.17 -14.09
CA ALA A 99 -6.57 6.46 -14.36
C ALA A 99 -7.70 6.34 -15.38
N ASP A 100 -7.59 5.43 -16.35
CA ASP A 100 -8.58 5.23 -17.42
C ASP A 100 -9.93 4.69 -16.90
N ALA A 101 -9.92 4.01 -15.75
CA ALA A 101 -11.11 3.44 -15.12
C ALA A 101 -11.13 3.70 -13.60
N LEU A 102 -10.70 4.90 -13.19
CA LEU A 102 -10.44 5.23 -11.79
C LEU A 102 -11.64 4.96 -10.87
N GLU A 103 -12.86 5.26 -11.31
CA GLU A 103 -14.08 5.02 -10.52
C GLU A 103 -14.34 3.52 -10.27
N ALA A 104 -13.95 2.65 -11.21
CA ALA A 104 -14.07 1.20 -11.04
C ALA A 104 -12.98 0.67 -10.09
N TRP A 105 -11.77 1.23 -10.14
CA TRP A 105 -10.70 0.89 -9.20
C TRP A 105 -10.95 1.43 -7.79
N LEU A 106 -11.68 2.53 -7.64
CA LEU A 106 -12.08 3.12 -6.37
C LEU A 106 -13.45 2.60 -5.87
N THR A 107 -13.78 1.34 -6.14
CA THR A 107 -14.88 0.68 -5.42
C THR A 107 -14.41 0.31 -4.01
N PRO A 108 -15.24 0.49 -2.96
CA PRO A 108 -14.84 0.13 -1.61
C PRO A 108 -14.59 -1.39 -1.46
N PRO A 109 -13.55 -1.80 -0.72
CA PRO A 109 -13.31 -3.22 -0.42
C PRO A 109 -14.34 -3.80 0.53
N THR A 110 -14.34 -5.13 0.62
CA THR A 110 -14.85 -5.84 1.80
C THR A 110 -13.71 -6.05 2.78
N VAL A 111 -13.94 -5.81 4.07
CA VAL A 111 -12.93 -6.01 5.12
C VAL A 111 -13.44 -6.99 6.15
N VAL A 112 -12.66 -8.04 6.42
CA VAL A 112 -12.94 -9.01 7.48
C VAL A 112 -11.87 -8.88 8.56
N ILE A 113 -12.31 -8.70 9.80
CA ILE A 113 -11.45 -8.55 10.97
C ILE A 113 -11.67 -9.75 11.86
N GLU A 114 -10.61 -10.51 12.12
CA GLU A 114 -10.61 -11.59 13.10
C GLU A 114 -10.03 -11.11 14.42
N PHE A 115 -10.69 -11.44 15.53
CA PHE A 115 -10.26 -11.07 16.88
C PHE A 115 -9.66 -12.26 17.62
N ALA A 116 -8.86 -11.98 18.65
CA ALA A 116 -8.24 -12.99 19.51
C ALA A 116 -9.24 -13.97 20.19
N ASP A 117 -10.49 -13.55 20.38
CA ASP A 117 -11.60 -14.39 20.90
C ASP A 117 -12.20 -15.34 19.84
N GLY A 118 -11.70 -15.31 18.60
CA GLY A 118 -12.22 -16.07 17.45
C GLY A 118 -13.51 -15.53 16.85
N LYS A 119 -13.92 -14.32 17.24
CA LYS A 119 -15.03 -13.60 16.61
C LYS A 119 -14.55 -12.92 15.34
N THR A 120 -15.48 -12.68 14.42
CA THR A 120 -15.23 -11.91 13.21
C THR A 120 -16.20 -10.74 13.08
N THR A 121 -15.69 -9.63 12.53
CA THR A 121 -16.50 -8.49 12.07
C THR A 121 -16.24 -8.30 10.59
N THR A 122 -17.30 -8.10 9.82
CA THR A 122 -17.20 -7.76 8.40
C THR A 122 -17.68 -6.34 8.17
N LEU A 123 -16.87 -5.54 7.48
CA LEU A 123 -17.24 -4.23 6.96
C LEU A 123 -17.56 -4.42 5.48
N GLU A 124 -18.80 -4.15 5.09
CA GLU A 124 -19.23 -4.30 3.72
C GLU A 124 -18.90 -3.03 2.92
N PRO A 125 -18.78 -3.11 1.58
CA PRO A 125 -18.56 -1.93 0.75
C PRO A 125 -19.58 -0.81 0.97
N GLY A 126 -20.80 -1.16 1.38
CA GLY A 126 -21.87 -0.22 1.70
C GLY A 126 -21.67 0.57 3.00
N ASP A 127 -20.78 0.12 3.89
CA ASP A 127 -20.40 0.83 5.13
C ASP A 127 -19.35 1.93 4.87
N ALA A 128 -18.74 1.93 3.69
CA ALA A 128 -17.71 2.88 3.33
C ALA A 128 -18.27 4.30 3.26
N LYS A 129 -17.48 5.26 3.74
CA LYS A 129 -17.75 6.67 3.48
C LYS A 129 -17.21 6.99 2.09
N PRO A 130 -18.09 7.28 1.10
CA PRO A 130 -17.62 7.57 -0.26
C PRO A 130 -16.80 8.86 -0.28
N PRO A 131 -15.84 8.97 -1.21
CA PRO A 131 -15.00 10.14 -1.34
C PRO A 131 -15.85 11.35 -1.69
N LYS A 132 -15.59 12.49 -1.04
CA LYS A 132 -16.39 13.71 -1.28
C LYS A 132 -16.10 14.33 -2.65
N THR A 133 -14.96 14.00 -3.26
CA THR A 133 -14.52 14.54 -4.55
C THR A 133 -13.78 13.45 -5.34
N VAL A 134 -14.34 13.00 -6.46
CA VAL A 134 -13.61 12.29 -7.51
C VAL A 134 -13.33 13.32 -8.59
N VAL A 135 -12.08 13.76 -8.74
CA VAL A 135 -11.73 14.74 -9.77
C VAL A 135 -11.56 14.00 -11.09
N HIS A 136 -12.64 13.94 -11.89
CA HIS A 136 -12.55 13.55 -13.30
C HIS A 136 -11.64 14.55 -14.04
N LEU A 137 -10.54 14.06 -14.62
CA LEU A 137 -9.81 14.85 -15.61
C LEU A 137 -10.73 15.09 -16.82
N PRO A 138 -10.80 16.32 -17.37
CA PRO A 138 -11.45 16.50 -18.66
C PRO A 138 -10.69 15.70 -19.72
N GLU A 139 -11.44 15.03 -20.62
CA GLU A 139 -10.89 14.37 -21.81
C GLU A 139 -9.84 15.27 -22.47
N GLU A 140 -8.70 14.68 -22.83
CA GLU A 140 -7.58 15.37 -23.45
C GLU A 140 -8.07 16.36 -24.51
N VAL A 141 -7.80 17.65 -24.28
CA VAL A 141 -8.00 18.69 -25.29
C VAL A 141 -6.99 18.39 -26.40
N THR A 142 -7.42 17.60 -27.38
CA THR A 142 -6.62 17.36 -28.59
C THR A 142 -6.26 18.72 -29.17
N ALA A 143 -4.96 18.96 -29.36
CA ALA A 143 -4.40 20.19 -29.87
C ALA A 143 -4.83 20.44 -31.34
N ALA A 144 -6.10 20.81 -31.54
CA ALA A 144 -6.67 21.10 -32.84
C ALA A 144 -7.91 22.01 -32.73
N ASP A 145 -7.87 23.05 -31.91
CA ASP A 145 -8.74 24.22 -32.12
C ASP A 145 -8.03 25.49 -31.67
N THR A 146 -6.99 25.86 -32.43
CA THR A 146 -6.43 27.21 -32.39
C THR A 146 -7.26 28.09 -33.32
N ASP A 147 -8.47 28.50 -32.90
CA ASP A 147 -9.14 29.65 -33.52
C ASP A 147 -9.26 30.78 -32.50
N SER A 148 -8.59 31.87 -32.84
CA SER A 148 -8.47 33.06 -32.01
C SER A 148 -9.77 33.85 -32.02
N ALA A 149 -10.55 33.76 -30.93
CA ALA A 149 -11.59 34.74 -30.64
C ALA A 149 -11.57 35.10 -29.16
N ALA A 150 -11.14 36.33 -28.86
CA ALA A 150 -11.14 36.92 -27.54
C ALA A 150 -12.53 36.89 -26.90
N LEU A 151 -12.66 36.22 -25.75
CA LEU A 151 -13.79 36.36 -24.83
C LEU A 151 -13.28 37.02 -23.55
N GLY A 152 -13.92 38.15 -23.22
CA GLY A 152 -13.56 39.01 -22.11
C GLY A 152 -13.49 38.25 -20.79
N TYR A 153 -12.38 38.46 -20.08
CA TYR A 153 -12.23 38.04 -18.70
C TYR A 153 -13.39 38.62 -17.88
N GLY A 154 -14.23 37.72 -17.37
CA GLY A 154 -15.26 38.05 -16.40
C GLY A 154 -14.63 38.65 -15.16
N ASP A 155 -15.25 39.73 -14.70
CA ASP A 155 -14.99 40.45 -13.46
C ASP A 155 -15.20 39.51 -12.25
N GLY A 156 -14.21 38.67 -11.97
CA GLY A 156 -14.10 37.97 -10.71
C GLY A 156 -13.40 38.90 -9.73
N VAL A 157 -14.17 39.54 -8.85
CA VAL A 157 -13.62 40.32 -7.74
C VAL A 157 -12.80 39.37 -6.86
N ALA A 158 -11.49 39.35 -7.06
CA ALA A 158 -10.57 38.73 -6.13
C ALA A 158 -10.67 39.54 -4.83
N TYR A 159 -11.11 38.89 -3.75
CA TYR A 159 -11.10 39.50 -2.43
C TYR A 159 -9.65 39.67 -1.98
N GLU A 160 -9.13 40.88 -2.13
CA GLU A 160 -7.87 41.27 -1.51
C GLU A 160 -8.16 41.51 -0.01
N PRO A 161 -7.55 40.76 0.91
CA PRO A 161 -7.65 41.08 2.33
C PRO A 161 -7.02 42.48 2.55
N PRO A 162 -7.57 43.30 3.46
CA PRO A 162 -7.01 44.62 3.73
C PRO A 162 -5.54 44.50 4.14
N GLU A 163 -4.70 45.41 3.65
CA GLU A 163 -3.29 45.49 4.02
C GLU A 163 -3.14 45.49 5.55
N PRO A 164 -2.23 44.69 6.12
CA PRO A 164 -2.01 44.70 7.55
C PRO A 164 -1.52 46.10 7.98
N GLU A 165 -2.08 46.61 9.07
CA GLU A 165 -1.63 47.88 9.64
C GLU A 165 -0.11 47.80 9.92
N ALA A 166 0.61 48.84 9.51
CA ALA A 166 2.05 48.91 9.72
C ALA A 166 2.36 48.82 11.22
N VAL A 167 3.01 47.75 11.62
CA VAL A 167 3.53 47.60 12.98
C VAL A 167 4.63 48.64 13.21
N GLU A 168 4.47 49.48 14.24
CA GLU A 168 5.58 50.29 14.73
C GLU A 168 6.73 49.35 15.12
N SER A 169 7.96 49.71 14.76
CA SER A 169 9.14 48.93 15.09
C SER A 169 9.36 48.95 16.61
N GLY A 170 8.78 48.00 17.34
CA GLY A 170 8.90 47.92 18.79
C GLY A 170 8.14 46.79 19.47
N ASP A 171 7.04 46.29 18.91
CA ASP A 171 6.24 45.23 19.54
C ASP A 171 6.66 43.83 19.09
N VAL A 172 7.68 43.28 19.76
CA VAL A 172 7.97 41.85 19.74
C VAL A 172 6.96 41.16 20.63
N TYR A 173 6.06 40.37 20.04
CA TYR A 173 5.17 39.50 20.80
C TYR A 173 5.98 38.53 21.67
N GLY A 174 5.79 38.61 22.99
CA GLY A 174 6.03 37.49 23.91
C GLY A 174 7.42 37.33 24.54
N GLN A 175 8.09 38.41 24.97
CA GLN A 175 9.33 38.30 25.76
C GLN A 175 9.26 38.82 27.21
N ASP A 176 8.07 38.96 27.79
CA ASP A 176 7.95 39.14 29.23
C ASP A 176 7.91 37.77 29.93
N ALA A 177 9.02 37.44 30.58
CA ALA A 177 9.28 36.26 31.43
C ALA A 177 9.96 35.03 30.76
N ALA A 178 11.05 35.25 30.02
CA ALA A 178 12.14 34.26 30.03
C ALA A 178 13.06 34.58 31.21
N THR A 179 12.91 33.87 32.33
CA THR A 179 13.97 33.81 33.34
C THR A 179 15.23 33.29 32.65
N PRO A 180 16.38 33.99 32.71
CA PRO A 180 17.62 33.44 32.17
C PRO A 180 17.96 32.19 32.98
N PHE A 181 17.88 31.03 32.33
CA PHE A 181 18.49 29.81 32.83
C PHE A 181 19.99 30.05 32.92
N GLU A 182 20.59 29.68 34.05
CA GLU A 182 22.04 29.72 34.26
C GLU A 182 22.75 29.05 33.09
N ASP A 183 23.70 29.78 32.50
CA ASP A 183 24.61 29.30 31.48
C ASP A 183 25.42 28.15 32.08
N HIS A 184 24.97 26.91 31.84
CA HIS A 184 25.76 25.73 32.16
C HIS A 184 27.02 25.81 31.30
N ALA A 185 28.13 26.10 31.98
CA ALA A 185 29.44 26.23 31.39
C ALA A 185 29.69 25.15 30.31
N GLU A 186 30.12 25.64 29.16
CA GLU A 186 30.61 24.91 27.99
C GLU A 186 31.35 23.63 28.40
N THR A 187 30.65 22.49 28.35
CA THR A 187 31.31 21.19 28.49
C THR A 187 32.09 20.95 27.20
N THR A 188 33.41 20.86 27.33
CA THR A 188 34.32 20.56 26.23
C THR A 188 33.88 19.30 25.47
N PRO A 189 33.97 19.28 24.12
CA PRO A 189 33.43 18.21 23.28
C PRO A 189 34.15 16.85 23.42
N GLU A 190 35.17 16.75 24.28
CA GLU A 190 35.96 15.53 24.49
C GLU A 190 35.28 14.47 25.36
N SER A 191 34.08 14.74 25.91
CA SER A 191 33.34 13.78 26.74
C SER A 191 32.16 13.07 26.03
N LEU A 192 31.92 13.31 24.73
CA LEU A 192 30.83 12.65 24.00
C LEU A 192 31.18 11.21 23.54
N TYR A 193 32.46 10.84 23.60
CA TYR A 193 32.94 9.48 23.35
C TYR A 193 33.38 8.84 24.67
N GLY A 194 32.41 8.60 25.55
CA GLY A 194 32.58 7.64 26.64
C GLY A 194 32.99 6.27 26.06
N GLU A 195 33.91 5.61 26.75
CA GLU A 195 34.57 4.35 26.39
C GLU A 195 33.62 3.33 25.74
N ILE A 196 33.83 3.03 24.46
CA ILE A 196 33.25 1.83 23.84
C ILE A 196 33.92 0.60 24.46
N GLU A 197 33.16 -0.23 25.15
CA GLU A 197 33.65 -1.51 25.65
C GLU A 197 34.16 -2.38 24.48
N PRO A 198 35.37 -2.97 24.57
CA PRO A 198 35.98 -3.68 23.47
C PRO A 198 35.43 -5.10 23.38
N ARG A 199 34.14 -5.29 23.09
CA ARG A 199 33.55 -6.63 22.92
C ARG A 199 33.76 -7.24 21.53
N TRP A 200 34.50 -6.56 20.65
CA TRP A 200 34.74 -6.98 19.26
C TRP A 200 36.21 -7.06 18.87
N SER A 201 37.12 -7.08 19.85
CA SER A 201 38.54 -7.31 19.58
C SER A 201 38.98 -8.65 20.16
N GLU A 202 38.56 -9.75 19.52
CA GLU A 202 39.32 -11.01 19.57
C GLU A 202 39.13 -11.80 18.26
N GLU A 203 40.06 -11.53 17.35
CA GLU A 203 40.69 -12.45 16.40
C GLU A 203 40.28 -13.93 16.50
N ALA A 204 39.66 -14.48 15.44
CA ALA A 204 39.76 -15.91 15.13
C ALA A 204 39.59 -16.18 13.62
N SER A 205 40.73 -16.12 12.93
CA SER A 205 41.06 -17.01 11.80
C SER A 205 40.20 -16.94 10.53
N VAL A 206 40.51 -15.98 9.67
CA VAL A 206 40.31 -16.13 8.22
C VAL A 206 41.27 -17.22 7.72
N ILE A 207 40.79 -18.46 7.68
CA ILE A 207 41.49 -19.55 7.00
C ILE A 207 41.32 -19.29 5.49
N ALA A 208 42.41 -18.84 4.88
CA ALA A 208 42.56 -18.82 3.43
C ALA A 208 42.49 -20.25 2.88
N ALA A 209 41.30 -20.70 2.48
CA ALA A 209 41.15 -21.86 1.61
C ALA A 209 41.35 -21.40 0.16
N ARG A 210 42.50 -21.80 -0.38
CA ARG A 210 42.87 -21.70 -1.80
C ARG A 210 41.86 -22.45 -2.67
N SER A 211 41.63 -21.91 -3.86
CA SER A 211 40.80 -22.44 -4.94
C SER A 211 40.99 -23.94 -5.25
N SER A 212 39.89 -24.60 -5.60
CA SER A 212 39.88 -25.69 -6.59
C SER A 212 38.62 -25.56 -7.45
N TYR A 213 38.80 -25.08 -8.68
CA TYR A 213 37.93 -25.38 -9.80
C TYR A 213 38.17 -26.84 -10.17
N GLY A 214 37.12 -27.66 -10.25
CA GLY A 214 37.22 -29.07 -10.64
C GLY A 214 35.90 -29.81 -10.45
N GLU A 215 35.17 -29.95 -11.56
CA GLU A 215 34.33 -31.09 -11.95
C GLU A 215 33.71 -31.94 -10.82
N ALA A 216 32.41 -31.70 -10.57
CA ALA A 216 31.51 -32.76 -10.16
C ALA A 216 30.23 -32.62 -11.01
N ASP A 217 29.97 -33.66 -11.79
CA ASP A 217 28.85 -33.87 -12.70
C ASP A 217 27.53 -33.22 -12.28
N ALA A 218 26.84 -32.67 -13.29
CA ALA A 218 25.44 -32.31 -13.22
C ALA A 218 24.62 -33.50 -12.68
N HIS A 219 23.88 -33.28 -11.60
CA HIS A 219 22.81 -34.20 -11.24
C HIS A 219 21.61 -33.87 -12.13
N GLU A 220 21.49 -34.57 -13.25
CA GLU A 220 20.24 -34.67 -13.99
C GLU A 220 19.24 -35.42 -13.09
N PRO A 221 18.06 -34.84 -12.79
CA PRO A 221 17.01 -35.60 -12.14
C PRO A 221 16.55 -36.73 -13.08
N GLU A 222 16.43 -37.94 -12.55
CA GLU A 222 15.96 -39.10 -13.31
C GLU A 222 14.58 -38.82 -13.92
N GLU A 223 14.45 -38.98 -15.24
CA GLU A 223 13.16 -38.95 -15.93
C GLU A 223 12.23 -40.00 -15.31
N PRO A 224 10.95 -39.66 -15.04
CA PRO A 224 10.00 -40.65 -14.54
C PRO A 224 9.84 -41.76 -15.58
N GLU A 225 10.09 -43.01 -15.16
CA GLU A 225 9.79 -44.18 -16.00
C GLU A 225 8.35 -44.10 -16.48
N ALA A 226 8.18 -44.12 -17.81
CA ALA A 226 6.90 -44.27 -18.45
C ALA A 226 6.19 -45.49 -17.85
N VAL A 227 5.07 -45.25 -17.19
CA VAL A 227 4.15 -46.31 -16.79
C VAL A 227 3.76 -47.08 -18.06
N ASP A 228 4.09 -48.37 -18.05
CA ASP A 228 3.76 -49.31 -19.11
C ASP A 228 2.23 -49.34 -19.28
N ASP A 229 1.78 -48.93 -20.47
CA ASP A 229 0.43 -49.11 -20.97
C ASP A 229 0.09 -50.61 -20.98
N GLY A 230 -0.58 -51.10 -19.94
CA GLY A 230 -1.25 -52.39 -20.02
C GLY A 230 -1.49 -53.09 -18.70
N ASP A 231 -2.68 -52.89 -18.12
CA ASP A 231 -3.54 -54.02 -17.82
C ASP A 231 -4.99 -53.56 -17.57
N ARG A 232 -5.76 -53.70 -18.64
CA ARG A 232 -7.22 -53.69 -18.67
C ARG A 232 -7.72 -54.97 -18.00
N TYR A 233 -8.34 -54.88 -16.83
CA TYR A 233 -9.24 -55.94 -16.32
C TYR A 233 -10.39 -55.39 -15.46
N GLY A 234 -11.62 -55.62 -15.95
CA GLY A 234 -12.91 -55.59 -15.20
C GLY A 234 -13.51 -54.19 -15.06
N ASP A 235 -14.50 -53.73 -15.82
CA ASP A 235 -15.83 -54.30 -16.14
C ASP A 235 -16.76 -54.42 -14.91
N ASP A 236 -18.02 -54.04 -15.10
CA ASP A 236 -19.12 -53.76 -14.14
C ASP A 236 -18.98 -52.45 -13.33
N ASP A 237 -19.78 -51.41 -13.56
CA ASP A 237 -21.25 -51.42 -13.47
C ASP A 237 -21.85 -50.37 -14.43
N ALA A 238 -22.63 -50.84 -15.42
CA ALA A 238 -23.50 -50.00 -16.22
C ALA A 238 -24.82 -49.84 -15.47
N VAL A 239 -25.11 -48.64 -14.99
CA VAL A 239 -26.42 -48.26 -14.45
C VAL A 239 -27.48 -48.38 -15.56
N GLU A 240 -28.39 -49.35 -15.40
CA GLU A 240 -29.63 -49.43 -16.16
C GLU A 240 -30.57 -48.30 -15.70
N ASP A 241 -30.83 -47.34 -16.59
CA ASP A 241 -31.91 -46.35 -16.44
C ASP A 241 -33.23 -47.05 -16.82
N ASP A 242 -34.00 -47.46 -15.81
CA ASP A 242 -35.33 -48.04 -15.97
C ASP A 242 -36.35 -46.90 -16.17
N GLU A 243 -36.68 -46.64 -17.43
CA GLU A 243 -37.89 -45.90 -17.80
C GLU A 243 -39.12 -46.84 -17.74
N ASN A 244 -39.93 -46.74 -16.68
CA ASN A 244 -41.40 -46.94 -16.74
C ASN A 244 -42.17 -46.35 -15.55
#